data_AF-A0A932KR60-F1
#
_entry.id   AF-A0A932KR60-F1
#
_cell.length_a   1.000
_cell.length_b   1.000
_cell.length_c   1.000
_cell.angle_alpha   90.00
_cell.angle_beta   90.00
_cell.angle_gamma   90.00
#
_symmetry.space_group_name_H-M   'P 1'
#
loop_
_entity.id
_entity.type
_entity.pdbx_description
1 polymer ?
#
loop_
_entity_poly.entity_id
_entity_poly.type
_entity_poly.pdbx_seq_one_letter_code
_entity_poly.pdbx_strand_id
1 'polypeptide(L)'
;IHPENLFQNLIVGLSLSTFLLLINLITNGKGMGLGDVKFAIFGGLFWGWPQGLIWLFLSFLVGGIFGSILLLTGKAKLKQKIAFGPFLVIGFLINLFFGNFILNSFLSSIIR
;
A
#
# COMPACT_ATOMS: atom_id res chain seq x y z
N ILE A 1 -0.46 2.84 -18.11
CA ILE A 1 -1.92 2.73 -17.96
C ILE A 1 -2.39 1.85 -19.10
N HIS A 2 -2.92 0.67 -18.80
CA HIS A 2 -3.49 -0.25 -19.78
C HIS A 2 -4.96 0.15 -20.01
N PRO A 3 -5.29 0.94 -21.04
CA PRO A 3 -6.64 1.49 -21.24
C PRO A 3 -7.71 0.39 -21.37
N GLU A 4 -7.33 -0.80 -21.84
CA GLU A 4 -8.19 -1.98 -21.97
C GLU A 4 -8.81 -2.43 -20.64
N ASN A 5 -8.15 -2.15 -19.51
CA ASN A 5 -8.56 -2.62 -18.18
C ASN A 5 -8.96 -1.48 -17.23
N LEU A 6 -9.33 -0.31 -17.77
CA LEU A 6 -9.63 0.88 -16.96
C LEU A 6 -10.71 0.61 -15.89
N PHE A 7 -11.78 -0.11 -16.24
CA PHE A 7 -12.86 -0.45 -15.32
C PHE A 7 -12.37 -1.33 -14.16
N GLN A 8 -11.54 -2.33 -14.47
CA GLN A 8 -10.93 -3.19 -13.46
C GLN A 8 -9.97 -2.40 -12.55
N ASN A 9 -9.16 -1.51 -13.12
CA ASN A 9 -8.22 -0.69 -12.36
C ASN A 9 -8.95 0.30 -11.44
N LEU A 10 -10.10 0.83 -11.87
CA LEU A 10 -10.98 1.62 -11.02
C LEU A 10 -11.53 0.82 -9.85
N ILE A 11 -12.01 -0.40 -10.09
CA ILE A 11 -12.48 -1.29 -9.02
C ILE A 11 -11.36 -1.53 -8.01
N VAL A 12 -10.15 -1.86 -8.49
CA VAL A 12 -8.99 -2.06 -7.61
C VAL A 12 -8.66 -0.80 -6.81
N GLY A 13 -8.60 0.38 -7.45
CA GLY A 13 -8.37 1.65 -6.76
C GLY A 13 -9.42 1.93 -5.69
N LEU A 14 -10.70 1.71 -5.98
CA LEU A 14 -11.78 1.86 -5.02
C LEU A 14 -11.70 0.85 -3.88
N SER A 15 -11.38 -0.41 -4.17
CA SER A 15 -11.19 -1.46 -3.15
C SER A 15 -10.05 -1.13 -2.20
N LEU A 16 -8.87 -0.76 -2.73
CA LEU A 16 -7.70 -0.39 -1.91
C LEU A 16 -7.98 0.86 -1.08
N SER A 17 -8.60 1.89 -1.70
CA SER A 17 -9.02 3.10 -1.00
C SER A 17 -10.04 2.82 0.10
N THR A 18 -11.03 1.96 -0.16
CA THR A 18 -12.06 1.59 0.83
C THR A 18 -11.42 0.87 2.01
N PHE A 19 -10.50 -0.06 1.76
CA PHE A 19 -9.73 -0.73 2.82
C PHE A 19 -8.97 0.27 3.70
N LEU A 20 -8.27 1.22 3.08
CA LEU A 20 -7.56 2.30 3.77
C LEU A 20 -8.50 3.26 4.52
N LEU A 21 -9.68 3.56 3.95
CA LEU A 21 -10.71 4.37 4.59
C LEU A 21 -11.25 3.70 5.86
N LEU A 22 -11.48 2.37 5.82
CA LEU A 22 -11.91 1.61 6.99
C LEU A 22 -10.90 1.71 8.13
N ILE A 23 -9.61 1.59 7.83
CA ILE A 23 -8.54 1.80 8.83
C ILE A 23 -8.59 3.23 9.39
N ASN A 24 -8.75 4.22 8.52
CA ASN A 24 -8.87 5.62 8.94
C ASN A 24 -10.08 5.85 9.86
N LEU A 25 -11.23 5.24 9.57
CA LEU A 25 -12.44 5.34 10.40
C LEU A 25 -12.26 4.65 11.75
N ILE A 26 -11.75 3.42 11.78
CA ILE A 26 -11.51 2.66 13.02
C ILE A 26 -10.51 3.39 13.92
N THR A 27 -9.48 4.02 13.33
CA THR A 27 -8.47 4.77 14.08
C THR A 27 -8.87 6.22 14.39
N ASN A 28 -10.09 6.65 14.04
CA ASN A 28 -10.56 8.03 14.17
C ASN A 28 -9.59 9.07 13.56
N GLY A 29 -8.98 8.74 12.41
CA GLY A 29 -8.00 9.58 11.72
C GLY A 29 -6.65 9.73 12.42
N LYS A 30 -6.38 8.92 13.45
CA LYS A 30 -5.10 8.91 14.17
C LYS A 30 -4.06 8.04 13.48
N GLY A 31 -4.48 6.95 12.82
CA GLY A 31 -3.59 6.01 12.15
C GLY A 31 -3.08 6.52 10.81
N MET A 32 -3.99 7.05 9.98
CA MET A 32 -3.68 7.39 8.59
C MET A 32 -4.41 8.66 8.15
N GLY A 33 -3.88 9.38 7.15
CA GLY A 33 -4.52 10.57 6.61
C GLY A 33 -5.51 10.26 5.50
N LEU A 34 -6.50 11.13 5.29
CA LEU A 34 -7.39 11.05 4.12
C LEU A 34 -6.64 11.24 2.79
N GLY A 35 -5.46 11.87 2.81
CA GLY A 35 -4.59 11.95 1.64
C GLY A 35 -4.08 10.57 1.19
N ASP A 36 -3.77 9.69 2.14
CA ASP A 36 -3.28 8.34 1.89
C ASP A 36 -4.37 7.47 1.23
N VAL A 37 -5.63 7.66 1.67
CA VAL A 37 -6.81 7.03 1.07
C VAL A 37 -6.96 7.44 -0.40
N LYS A 38 -6.85 8.74 -0.69
CA LYS A 38 -6.90 9.24 -2.09
C LYS A 38 -5.74 8.71 -2.92
N PHE A 39 -4.55 8.59 -2.33
CA PHE A 39 -3.39 8.03 -3.00
C PHE A 39 -3.59 6.56 -3.39
N ALA A 40 -4.31 5.78 -2.58
CA ALA A 40 -4.69 4.41 -2.93
C ALA A 40 -5.59 4.30 -4.16
N ILE A 41 -6.45 5.30 -4.41
CA ILE A 41 -7.23 5.35 -5.67
C ILE A 41 -6.27 5.46 -6.85
N PHE A 42 -5.32 6.40 -6.80
CA PHE A 42 -4.34 6.60 -7.86
C PHE A 42 -3.43 5.38 -8.04
N GLY A 43 -2.95 4.79 -6.95
CA GLY A 43 -2.09 3.61 -7.00
C GLY A 43 -2.81 2.40 -7.58
N GLY A 44 -4.07 2.14 -7.20
CA GLY A 44 -4.85 1.05 -7.78
C GLY A 44 -5.23 1.30 -9.24
N LEU A 45 -5.49 2.55 -9.63
CA LEU A 45 -5.73 2.92 -11.03
C LEU A 45 -4.48 2.74 -11.91
N PHE A 46 -3.30 3.03 -11.34
CA PHE A 46 -2.02 2.88 -12.02
C PHE A 46 -1.58 1.42 -12.17
N TRP A 47 -1.64 0.65 -11.08
CA TRP A 47 -1.14 -0.72 -11.02
C TRP A 47 -2.15 -1.78 -11.47
N GLY A 48 -3.44 -1.58 -11.20
CA GLY A 48 -4.47 -2.58 -11.45
C GLY A 48 -4.30 -3.86 -10.63
N TRP A 49 -5.02 -4.90 -11.00
CA TRP A 49 -4.87 -6.23 -10.40
C TRP A 49 -3.82 -7.04 -11.17
N PRO A 50 -2.94 -7.82 -10.51
CA PRO A 50 -2.77 -7.97 -9.05
C PRO A 50 -1.74 -7.01 -8.45
N GLN A 51 -1.04 -6.22 -9.26
CA GLN A 51 0.09 -5.40 -8.82
C GLN A 51 -0.27 -4.36 -7.75
N GLY A 52 -1.48 -3.81 -7.77
CA GLY A 52 -1.95 -2.87 -6.74
C GLY A 52 -1.99 -3.48 -5.34
N LEU A 53 -2.23 -4.79 -5.24
CA LEU A 53 -2.20 -5.50 -3.96
C LEU A 53 -0.77 -5.65 -3.44
N ILE A 54 0.17 -6.03 -4.32
CA ILE A 54 1.60 -6.15 -3.99
C ILE A 54 2.14 -4.79 -3.54
N TRP A 55 1.82 -3.73 -4.28
CA TRP A 55 2.17 -2.36 -3.92
C TRP A 55 1.70 -1.99 -2.51
N LEU A 56 0.42 -2.21 -2.20
CA LEU A 56 -0.13 -1.89 -0.89
C LEU A 56 0.55 -2.72 0.21
N PHE A 57 0.75 -4.01 -0.04
CA PHE A 57 1.46 -4.91 0.87
C PHE A 57 2.89 -4.46 1.16
N LEU A 58 3.66 -4.11 0.12
CA LEU A 58 5.02 -3.57 0.27
C LEU A 58 5.02 -2.27 1.07
N SER A 59 4.03 -1.40 0.85
CA SER A 59 3.89 -0.15 1.60
C SER A 59 3.68 -0.42 3.11
N PHE A 60 2.83 -1.39 3.45
CA PHE A 60 2.66 -1.83 4.84
C PHE A 60 3.91 -2.49 5.41
N LEU A 61 4.62 -3.28 4.61
CA LEU A 61 5.85 -3.95 5.04
C LEU A 61 6.93 -2.93 5.41
N VAL A 62 7.17 -1.95 4.53
CA VAL A 62 8.13 -0.86 4.79
C VAL A 62 7.68 -0.03 5.99
N GLY A 63 6.41 0.39 6.03
CA GLY A 63 5.88 1.17 7.15
C GLY A 63 5.97 0.42 8.49
N GLY A 64 5.70 -0.88 8.47
CA GLY A 64 5.80 -1.75 9.66
C GLY A 64 7.23 -1.96 10.13
N ILE A 65 8.19 -2.15 9.22
CA ILE A 65 9.62 -2.26 9.56
C ILE A 65 10.12 -0.95 10.16
N PHE A 66 9.87 0.18 9.51
CA PHE A 66 10.27 1.50 10.01
C PHE A 66 9.60 1.83 11.35
N GLY A 67 8.29 1.59 11.47
CA GLY A 67 7.55 1.77 12.71
C GLY A 67 8.11 0.91 13.85
N SER A 68 8.41 -0.36 13.59
CA SER A 68 9.00 -1.27 14.56
C SER A 68 10.39 -0.80 15.02
N ILE A 69 11.26 -0.38 14.09
CA ILE A 69 12.59 0.15 14.42
C ILE A 69 12.49 1.41 15.28
N LEU A 70 11.57 2.33 14.94
CA LEU A 70 11.33 3.56 15.70
C LEU A 70 10.84 3.28 17.14
N LEU A 71 9.99 2.27 17.31
CA LEU A 71 9.53 1.82 18.63
C LEU A 71 10.65 1.17 19.43
N LEU A 72 11.45 0.29 18.82
CA LEU A 72 12.57 -0.40 19.47
C LEU A 72 13.70 0.56 19.88
N THR A 73 13.96 1.58 19.08
CA THR A 73 14.97 2.61 19.39
C THR A 73 14.46 3.67 20.39
N GLY A 74 13.22 3.56 20.86
CA GLY A 74 12.60 4.53 21.79
C GLY A 74 12.36 5.92 21.18
N LYS A 75 12.57 6.07 19.86
CA LYS A 75 12.41 7.34 19.14
C LYS A 75 10.95 7.64 18.79
N ALA A 76 10.06 6.65 18.88
CA ALA A 76 8.62 6.83 18.75
C ALA A 76 7.86 6.16 19.90
N LYS A 77 6.67 6.70 20.20
CA LYS A 77 5.70 6.09 21.13
C LYS A 77 4.64 5.32 20.37
N LEU A 78 4.08 4.26 20.97
CA LEU A 78 3.00 3.44 20.38
C LEU A 78 1.77 4.23 19.89
N LYS A 79 1.51 5.42 20.46
CA LYS A 79 0.37 6.29 20.08
C LYS A 79 0.79 7.48 19.21
N GLN A 80 2.04 7.54 18.79
CA GLN A 80 2.53 8.63 17.94
C GLN A 80 1.98 8.46 16.52
N LYS A 81 1.43 9.54 15.98
CA LYS A 81 0.92 9.57 14.62
C LYS A 81 2.09 9.54 13.64
N ILE A 82 2.17 8.49 12.85
CA ILE A 82 3.12 8.38 11.74
C ILE A 82 2.28 8.43 10.46
N ALA A 83 2.58 9.39 9.58
CA ALA A 83 1.90 9.48 8.30
C ALA A 83 2.24 8.26 7.44
N PHE A 84 1.25 7.61 6.84
CA PHE A 84 1.47 6.43 6.00
C PHE A 84 1.87 6.78 4.57
N GLY A 85 1.54 7.99 4.11
CA GLY A 85 1.84 8.50 2.77
C GLY A 85 3.28 8.29 2.29
N PRO A 86 4.32 8.62 3.07
CA PRO A 86 5.71 8.36 2.67
C PRO A 86 5.98 6.89 2.36
N PHE A 87 5.38 5.96 3.12
CA PHE A 87 5.54 4.53 2.90
C PHE A 87 4.76 4.04 1.69
N LEU A 88 3.60 4.64 1.39
CA LEU A 88 2.88 4.39 0.13
C LEU A 88 3.73 4.77 -1.09
N VAL A 89 4.44 5.90 -1.03
CA VAL A 89 5.34 6.34 -2.11
C VAL A 89 6.55 5.40 -2.23
N ILE A 90 7.18 5.02 -1.11
CA ILE A 90 8.30 4.08 -1.13
C ILE A 90 7.85 2.73 -1.69
N GLY A 91 6.73 2.20 -1.22
CA GLY A 91 6.14 0.97 -1.76
C GLY A 91 5.85 1.09 -3.24
N PHE A 92 5.40 2.26 -3.72
CA PHE A 92 5.14 2.52 -5.14
C PHE A 92 6.42 2.39 -5.96
N LEU A 93 7.51 3.01 -5.49
CA LEU A 93 8.82 2.91 -6.13
C LEU A 93 9.34 1.47 -6.14
N ILE A 94 9.23 0.75 -5.01
CA ILE A 94 9.66 -0.66 -4.95
C ILE A 94 8.84 -1.50 -5.93
N ASN A 95 7.53 -1.31 -5.98
CA ASN A 95 6.67 -2.06 -6.90
C ASN A 95 6.99 -1.75 -8.36
N LEU A 96 7.40 -0.51 -8.66
CA LEU A 96 7.76 -0.10 -10.00
C LEU A 96 8.98 -0.84 -10.57
N PHE A 97 9.97 -1.12 -9.74
CA PHE A 97 11.18 -1.84 -10.18
C PHE A 97 11.08 -3.35 -9.95
N PHE A 98 10.47 -3.80 -8.86
CA PHE A 98 10.50 -5.19 -8.40
C PHE A 98 9.14 -5.89 -8.40
N GLY A 99 8.03 -5.18 -8.65
CA GLY A 99 6.68 -5.75 -8.55
C GLY A 99 6.46 -6.95 -9.46
N ASN A 100 6.94 -6.90 -10.70
CA ASN A 100 6.83 -8.03 -11.64
C ASN A 100 7.66 -9.23 -11.20
N PHE A 101 8.88 -8.99 -10.70
CA PHE A 101 9.74 -10.05 -10.17
C PHE A 101 9.10 -10.73 -8.95
N ILE A 102 8.54 -9.95 -8.03
CA ILE A 102 7.85 -10.45 -6.83
C ILE A 102 6.63 -11.28 -7.23
N LEU A 103 5.78 -10.77 -8.13
CA LEU A 103 4.58 -11.47 -8.59
C LEU A 103 4.93 -12.81 -9.25
N ASN A 104 5.92 -12.81 -10.15
CA ASN A 104 6.33 -14.02 -10.86
C ASN A 104 6.91 -15.06 -9.90
N SER A 105 7.73 -14.63 -8.93
CA SER A 105 8.29 -15.51 -7.90
C SER A 105 7.20 -16.13 -7.03
N PHE A 106 6.17 -15.37 -6.69
CA PHE A 106 5.02 -15.85 -5.93
C PHE A 106 4.20 -16.88 -6.72
N LEU A 107 3.87 -16.58 -7.98
CA LEU A 107 3.13 -17.49 -8.85
C LEU A 107 3.91 -18.78 -9.12
N SER A 108 5.23 -18.69 -9.39
CA SER A 108 6.06 -19.87 -9.60
C SER A 108 6.17 -20.76 -8.37
N SER A 109 6.09 -20.18 -7.17
CA SER A 109 6.12 -20.93 -5.92
C SER A 109 4.80 -21.65 -5.62
N ILE A 110 3.69 -21.19 -6.19
CA ILE A 110 2.36 -21.82 -6.04
C ILE A 110 2.17 -22.96 -7.05
N ILE A 111 2.71 -22.82 -8.26
CA ILE A 111 2.52 -23.76 -9.36
C ILE A 111 3.46 -24.98 -9.23
N ARG A 112 4.52 -24.87 -8.42
CA ARG A 112 5.47 -25.94 -8.12
C ARG A 112 4.98 -26.81 -6.96
#